data_AF-A0A926KNJ8-F1
#
_entry.id   AF-A0A926KNJ8-F1
#
_cell.length_a   1.000
_cell.length_b   1.000
_cell.length_c   1.000
_cell.angle_alpha   90.00
_cell.angle_beta   90.00
_cell.angle_gamma   90.00
#
_symmetry.space_group_name_H-M   'P 1'
#
loop_
_entity.id
_entity.type
_entity.pdbx_description
1 polymer ?
#
loop_
_entity_poly.entity_id
_entity_poly.type
_entity_poly.pdbx_seq_one_letter_code
_entity_poly.pdbx_strand_id
1 'polypeptide(L)'
;MKKIIAISAIALSLFSSTAALPAKPASAAEIYATNGHIPVDIAKSYIGKVRYEFGTRDPQNLVFDCSAFTQFVFKKSGRVIPWGSSAQTSYGTRVPSKSQLSIGDLVMFSTSTPGRINHVGIYIGNGKFISNTRSSGVVISDINTGYWGSRYITGRHY
;
A
#
# COMPACT_ATOMS: atom_id res chain seq x y z
N MET A 1 -58.74 32.72 -51.88
CA MET A 1 -58.80 31.26 -51.66
C MET A 1 -57.62 30.69 -52.45
N LYS A 2 -56.54 30.11 -51.92
CA LYS A 2 -56.34 29.03 -50.96
C LYS A 2 -54.97 29.19 -50.27
N LYS A 3 -54.88 28.79 -49.00
CA LYS A 3 -53.66 28.73 -48.15
C LYS A 3 -52.95 27.38 -48.35
N ILE A 4 -51.62 27.34 -48.37
CA ILE A 4 -50.77 26.16 -48.04
C ILE A 4 -49.41 26.72 -47.54
N ILE A 5 -49.24 27.00 -46.24
CA ILE A 5 -48.64 26.17 -45.16
C ILE A 5 -47.21 25.68 -45.46
N ALA A 6 -46.25 26.29 -44.75
CA ALA A 6 -44.87 25.88 -44.60
C ALA A 6 -44.73 24.76 -43.56
N ILE A 7 -43.76 23.86 -43.71
CA ILE A 7 -43.28 23.00 -42.63
C ILE A 7 -41.75 22.99 -42.65
N SER A 8 -41.18 23.67 -41.66
CA SER A 8 -39.76 23.67 -41.33
C SER A 8 -39.48 22.43 -40.48
N ALA A 9 -38.56 21.56 -40.92
CA ALA A 9 -38.14 20.40 -40.14
C ALA A 9 -37.13 20.84 -39.07
N ILE A 10 -37.59 20.97 -37.83
CA ILE A 10 -36.73 21.15 -36.65
C ILE A 10 -36.21 19.77 -36.25
N ALA A 11 -34.93 19.52 -36.47
CA ALA A 11 -34.24 18.35 -35.95
C ALA A 11 -34.10 18.48 -34.42
N LEU A 12 -34.88 17.70 -33.67
CA LEU A 12 -34.82 17.64 -32.22
C LEU A 12 -33.64 16.75 -31.79
N SER A 13 -32.49 17.35 -31.52
CA SER A 13 -31.35 16.65 -30.91
C SER A 13 -31.67 16.30 -29.46
N LEU A 14 -31.90 15.02 -29.19
CA LEU A 14 -32.03 14.49 -27.83
C LEU A 14 -30.66 14.49 -27.16
N PHE A 15 -30.39 15.49 -26.32
CA PHE A 15 -29.36 15.39 -25.30
C PHE A 15 -29.86 14.44 -24.21
N SER A 16 -29.43 13.18 -24.24
CA SER A 16 -29.59 12.27 -23.11
C SER A 16 -28.67 12.74 -21.99
N SER A 17 -29.20 13.58 -21.10
CA SER A 17 -28.54 13.95 -19.86
C SER A 17 -28.55 12.73 -18.93
N THR A 18 -27.48 11.94 -18.97
CA THR A 18 -27.23 10.95 -17.92
C THR A 18 -26.84 11.71 -16.66
N ALA A 19 -27.83 12.02 -15.82
CA ALA A 19 -27.56 12.42 -14.45
C ALA A 19 -26.86 11.25 -13.75
N ALA A 20 -25.53 11.35 -13.60
CA ALA A 20 -24.79 10.44 -12.75
C ALA A 20 -25.33 10.60 -11.33
N LEU A 21 -25.90 9.54 -10.78
CA LEU A 21 -26.38 9.52 -9.40
C LEU A 21 -25.22 9.89 -8.46
N PRO A 22 -25.47 10.63 -7.37
CA PRO A 22 -24.43 10.92 -6.40
C PRO A 22 -23.93 9.59 -5.81
N ALA A 23 -22.63 9.33 -5.96
CA ALA A 23 -22.01 8.15 -5.40
C ALA A 23 -22.23 8.12 -3.88
N LYS A 24 -22.73 6.99 -3.36
CA LYS A 24 -22.88 6.75 -1.93
C LYS A 24 -21.52 6.98 -1.23
N PRO A 25 -21.47 7.71 -0.11
CA PRO A 25 -20.21 7.90 0.62
C PRO A 25 -19.66 6.53 1.01
N ALA A 26 -18.38 6.30 0.68
CA ALA A 26 -17.69 5.06 0.99
C ALA A 26 -17.77 4.78 2.49
N SER A 27 -18.08 3.53 2.84
CA SER A 27 -18.10 3.08 4.22
C SER A 27 -16.72 3.24 4.87
N ALA A 28 -16.66 3.36 6.20
CA ALA A 28 -15.38 3.40 6.90
C ALA A 28 -14.49 2.20 6.52
N ALA A 29 -15.06 1.01 6.34
CA ALA A 29 -14.34 -0.17 5.86
C ALA A 29 -13.74 -0.02 4.46
N GLU A 30 -14.44 0.64 3.52
CA GLU A 30 -13.92 0.95 2.18
C GLU A 30 -12.85 2.05 2.23
N ILE A 31 -12.97 3.03 3.12
CA ILE A 31 -11.93 4.04 3.36
C ILE A 31 -10.68 3.42 4.00
N TYR A 32 -10.83 2.50 4.95
CA TYR A 32 -9.70 1.75 5.51
C TYR A 32 -9.06 0.82 4.47
N ALA A 33 -9.87 0.15 3.65
CA ALA A 33 -9.38 -0.68 2.54
C ALA A 33 -8.60 0.16 1.51
N THR A 34 -9.03 1.40 1.22
CA THR A 34 -8.31 2.31 0.32
C THR A 34 -7.09 2.97 0.96
N ASN A 35 -7.08 3.23 2.27
CA ASN A 35 -5.94 3.79 3.00
C ASN A 35 -4.71 2.87 3.02
N GLY A 36 -4.92 1.55 2.93
CA GLY A 36 -3.85 0.57 2.78
C GLY A 36 -3.03 0.74 1.49
N HIS A 37 -3.64 1.26 0.42
CA HIS A 37 -2.97 1.44 -0.88
C HIS A 37 -2.01 2.62 -0.89
N ILE A 38 -2.27 3.68 -0.12
CA ILE A 38 -1.43 4.88 -0.07
C ILE A 38 0.04 4.57 0.29
N PRO A 39 0.37 3.88 1.42
CA PRO A 39 1.75 3.52 1.69
C PRO A 39 2.32 2.55 0.65
N VAL A 40 1.51 1.70 0.03
CA VAL A 40 1.98 0.76 -1.00
C VAL A 40 2.41 1.50 -2.26
N ASP A 41 1.62 2.47 -2.72
CA ASP A 41 1.94 3.26 -3.92
C ASP A 41 3.14 4.18 -3.67
N ILE A 42 3.22 4.77 -2.47
CA ILE A 42 4.42 5.49 -2.03
C ILE A 42 5.63 4.57 -2.06
N ALA A 43 5.56 3.38 -1.46
CA ALA A 43 6.68 2.44 -1.42
C ALA A 43 7.14 2.03 -2.84
N LYS A 44 6.20 1.73 -3.74
CA LYS A 44 6.50 1.39 -5.15
C LYS A 44 7.23 2.52 -5.86
N SER A 45 6.91 3.78 -5.57
CA SER A 45 7.57 4.95 -6.18
C SER A 45 9.07 5.07 -5.86
N TYR A 46 9.56 4.32 -4.86
CA TYR A 46 10.95 4.29 -4.42
C TYR A 46 11.76 3.09 -4.93
N ILE A 47 11.17 2.21 -5.72
CA ILE A 47 11.90 1.12 -6.41
C ILE A 47 13.01 1.72 -7.27
N GLY A 48 14.22 1.19 -7.14
CA GLY A 48 15.41 1.66 -7.87
C GLY A 48 16.00 2.99 -7.39
N LYS A 49 15.44 3.62 -6.34
CA LYS A 49 15.92 4.92 -5.81
C LYS A 49 16.54 4.80 -4.43
N VAL A 50 15.97 3.96 -3.57
CA VAL A 50 16.39 3.80 -2.19
C VAL A 50 17.55 2.81 -2.09
N ARG A 51 18.56 3.18 -1.29
CA ARG A 51 19.67 2.29 -0.92
C ARG A 51 19.43 1.71 0.47
N TYR A 52 19.87 0.48 0.67
CA TYR A 52 19.85 -0.14 1.99
C TYR A 52 21.13 0.14 2.77
N GLU A 53 20.98 0.54 4.02
CA GLU A 53 22.06 0.56 5.00
C GLU A 53 21.50 0.22 6.39
N PHE A 54 22.17 -0.71 7.09
CA PHE A 54 21.67 -1.20 8.37
C PHE A 54 21.77 -0.13 9.46
N GLY A 55 20.70 0.08 10.21
CA GLY A 55 20.67 1.08 11.29
C GLY A 55 20.59 2.52 10.82
N THR A 56 20.30 2.75 9.53
CA THR A 56 20.31 4.08 8.92
C THR A 56 18.89 4.56 8.66
N ARG A 57 18.66 5.84 8.94
CA ARG A 57 17.41 6.56 8.69
C ARG A 57 17.73 7.95 8.13
N ASP A 58 18.01 8.00 6.83
CA ASP A 58 18.37 9.22 6.12
C ASP A 58 17.39 9.47 4.96
N PRO A 59 16.31 10.23 5.21
CA PRO A 59 15.34 10.57 4.18
C PRO A 59 15.85 11.58 3.16
N GLN A 60 16.93 12.32 3.45
CA GLN A 60 17.48 13.30 2.52
C GLN A 60 18.25 12.61 1.40
N ASN A 61 18.99 11.55 1.74
CA ASN A 61 19.80 10.79 0.78
C ASN A 61 19.14 9.48 0.31
N LEU A 62 17.89 9.21 0.75
CA LEU A 62 17.16 7.96 0.45
C LEU A 62 17.93 6.70 0.87
N VAL A 63 18.61 6.76 2.01
CA VAL A 63 19.35 5.65 2.61
C VAL A 63 18.62 5.20 3.88
N PHE A 64 18.18 3.95 3.88
CA PHE A 64 17.33 3.42 4.95
C PHE A 64 17.69 1.97 5.29
N ASP A 65 17.46 1.55 6.53
CA ASP A 65 17.19 0.14 6.81
C ASP A 65 15.74 -0.25 6.45
N CYS A 66 15.37 -1.52 6.64
CA CYS A 66 14.02 -2.00 6.33
C CYS A 66 12.92 -1.25 7.11
N SER A 67 13.13 -0.98 8.39
CA SER A 67 12.15 -0.35 9.29
C SER A 67 12.13 1.17 9.19
N ALA A 68 13.26 1.79 8.85
CA ALA A 68 13.35 3.19 8.52
C ALA A 68 12.60 3.49 7.22
N PHE A 69 12.70 2.60 6.22
CA PHE A 69 11.94 2.71 4.98
C PHE A 69 10.43 2.60 5.22
N THR A 70 9.96 1.60 5.98
CA THR A 70 8.52 1.50 6.31
C THR A 70 8.05 2.72 7.10
N GLN A 71 8.82 3.19 8.09
CA GLN A 71 8.50 4.42 8.83
C GLN A 71 8.36 5.62 7.90
N PHE A 72 9.30 5.81 6.98
CA PHE A 72 9.30 6.91 6.02
C PHE A 72 8.07 6.87 5.10
N VAL A 73 7.74 5.68 4.56
CA VAL A 73 6.56 5.45 3.73
C VAL A 73 5.27 5.76 4.50
N PHE A 74 5.13 5.23 5.71
CA PHE A 74 3.94 5.46 6.53
C PHE A 74 3.78 6.93 6.90
N LYS A 75 4.89 7.61 7.24
CA LYS A 75 4.88 9.05 7.53
C LYS A 75 4.37 9.86 6.33
N LYS A 76 4.80 9.50 5.11
CA LYS A 76 4.28 10.12 3.88
C LYS A 76 2.82 9.80 3.60
N SER A 77 2.32 8.67 4.08
CA SER A 77 0.89 8.32 4.04
C SER A 77 0.06 8.97 5.17
N GLY A 78 0.66 9.84 5.99
CA GLY A 78 -0.02 10.52 7.10
C GLY A 78 -0.07 9.72 8.41
N ARG A 79 0.66 8.60 8.51
CA ARG A 79 0.69 7.73 9.70
C ARG A 79 2.07 7.69 10.33
N VAL A 80 2.15 7.91 11.64
CA VAL A 80 3.41 7.87 12.38
C VAL A 80 3.56 6.51 13.05
N ILE A 81 4.64 5.80 12.73
CA ILE A 81 4.99 4.51 13.33
C ILE A 81 6.42 4.59 13.91
N PRO A 82 6.77 3.78 14.93
CA PRO A 82 8.11 3.81 15.50
C PRO A 82 9.18 3.33 14.51
N TRP A 83 10.45 3.68 14.75
CA TRP A 83 11.59 3.12 14.03
C TRP A 83 12.07 1.85 14.72
N GLY A 84 12.52 0.86 13.95
CA GLY A 84 12.94 -0.45 14.42
C GLY A 84 11.85 -1.51 14.19
N SER A 85 12.22 -2.63 13.56
CA SER A 85 11.29 -3.73 13.25
C SER A 85 10.68 -4.35 14.51
N SER A 86 11.43 -4.42 15.61
CA SER A 86 10.91 -4.86 16.91
C SER A 86 9.87 -3.89 17.47
N ALA A 87 10.12 -2.57 17.41
CA ALA A 87 9.16 -1.56 17.86
C ALA A 87 7.90 -1.55 17.00
N GLN A 88 8.05 -1.70 15.67
CA GLN A 88 6.93 -1.88 14.75
C GLN A 88 6.19 -3.21 14.95
N THR A 89 6.82 -4.22 15.50
CA THR A 89 6.09 -5.44 15.88
C THR A 89 5.18 -5.20 17.09
N SER A 90 5.61 -4.37 18.04
CA SER A 90 4.83 -4.06 19.23
C SER A 90 3.77 -2.97 19.01
N TYR A 91 3.75 -2.34 17.84
CA TYR A 91 2.79 -1.30 17.48
C TYR A 91 1.72 -1.85 16.51
N GLY A 92 0.49 -1.34 16.65
CA GLY A 92 -0.66 -1.84 15.90
C GLY A 92 -1.20 -3.17 16.42
N THR A 93 -2.18 -3.73 15.71
CA THR A 93 -2.87 -4.97 16.13
C THR A 93 -2.28 -6.18 15.41
N ARG A 94 -2.08 -7.30 16.12
CA ARG A 94 -1.62 -8.55 15.51
C ARG A 94 -2.62 -9.06 14.48
N VAL A 95 -2.15 -9.37 13.27
CA VAL A 95 -2.95 -10.11 12.28
C VAL A 95 -2.98 -11.58 12.67
N PRO A 96 -4.16 -12.21 12.90
CA PRO A 96 -4.23 -13.56 13.46
C PRO A 96 -3.61 -14.64 12.57
N SER A 97 -3.76 -14.53 11.25
CA SER A 97 -3.21 -15.47 10.25
C SER A 97 -2.82 -14.77 8.93
N LYS A 98 -1.98 -15.42 8.11
CA LYS A 98 -1.59 -14.88 6.79
C LYS A 98 -2.79 -14.58 5.88
N SER A 99 -3.87 -15.36 5.96
CA SER A 99 -5.06 -15.18 5.12
C SER A 99 -5.87 -13.94 5.47
N GLN A 100 -5.61 -13.32 6.63
CA GLN A 100 -6.24 -12.09 7.08
C GLN A 100 -5.37 -10.84 6.86
N LEU A 101 -4.23 -11.00 6.17
CA LEU A 101 -3.41 -9.85 5.78
C LEU A 101 -4.17 -8.95 4.81
N SER A 102 -4.19 -7.66 5.13
CA SER A 102 -4.77 -6.59 4.32
C SER A 102 -3.67 -5.75 3.68
N ILE A 103 -3.94 -5.21 2.49
CA ILE A 103 -2.99 -4.32 1.80
C ILE A 103 -2.59 -3.17 2.74
N GLY A 104 -1.29 -2.90 2.84
CA GLY A 104 -0.75 -1.89 3.74
C GLY A 104 -0.31 -2.44 5.10
N ASP A 105 -0.59 -3.69 5.43
CA ASP A 105 -0.07 -4.30 6.68
C ASP A 105 1.44 -4.36 6.71
N LEU A 106 2.01 -4.26 7.91
CA LEU A 106 3.41 -4.64 8.08
C LEU A 106 3.53 -6.15 8.24
N VAL A 107 4.47 -6.74 7.51
CA VAL A 107 4.83 -8.16 7.59
C VAL A 107 6.24 -8.29 8.16
N MET A 108 6.38 -9.12 9.19
CA MET A 108 7.59 -9.25 9.99
C MET A 108 8.30 -10.57 9.69
N PHE A 109 9.64 -10.53 9.60
CA PHE A 109 10.45 -11.70 9.24
C PHE A 109 11.66 -11.88 10.16
N SER A 110 12.09 -13.14 10.26
CA SER A 110 13.33 -13.58 10.90
C SER A 110 14.32 -14.02 9.82
N THR A 111 15.23 -13.13 9.44
CA THR A 111 16.17 -13.32 8.32
C THR A 111 17.58 -13.72 8.73
N SER A 112 18.12 -13.17 9.81
CA SER A 112 19.48 -13.44 10.29
C SER A 112 19.55 -14.33 11.53
N THR A 113 18.60 -14.21 12.45
CA THR A 113 18.56 -14.97 13.70
C THR A 113 17.22 -15.66 13.86
N PRO A 114 17.15 -17.01 13.84
CA PRO A 114 15.90 -17.75 13.97
C PRO A 114 15.08 -17.30 15.18
N GLY A 115 13.77 -17.13 14.98
CA GLY A 115 12.83 -16.70 16.03
C GLY A 115 12.90 -15.22 16.41
N ARG A 116 13.94 -14.47 16.01
CA ARG A 116 14.05 -13.03 16.26
C ARG A 116 13.65 -12.23 15.02
N ILE A 117 12.69 -11.33 15.17
CA ILE A 117 12.31 -10.38 14.12
C ILE A 117 13.45 -9.40 13.89
N ASN A 118 13.87 -9.29 12.64
CA ASN A 118 14.97 -8.42 12.21
C ASN A 118 14.72 -7.80 10.82
N HIS A 119 13.61 -8.12 10.16
CA HIS A 119 13.22 -7.52 8.89
C HIS A 119 11.71 -7.24 8.86
N VAL A 120 11.33 -6.19 8.13
CA VAL A 120 9.94 -5.76 7.97
C VAL A 120 9.68 -5.29 6.54
N GLY A 121 8.46 -5.48 6.06
CA GLY A 121 7.98 -4.94 4.79
C GLY A 121 6.49 -4.62 4.85
N ILE A 122 5.96 -4.11 3.74
CA ILE A 122 4.55 -3.71 3.60
C ILE A 122 3.86 -4.73 2.69
N TYR A 123 2.79 -5.37 3.16
CA TYR A 123 2.00 -6.28 2.36
C TYR A 123 1.26 -5.53 1.25
N ILE A 124 1.34 -6.04 0.03
CA ILE A 124 0.77 -5.40 -1.17
C ILE A 124 -0.35 -6.22 -1.81
N GLY A 125 -0.84 -7.26 -1.11
CA GLY A 125 -1.85 -8.19 -1.62
C GLY A 125 -1.25 -9.38 -2.36
N ASN A 126 -2.09 -10.39 -2.63
CA ASN A 126 -1.75 -11.57 -3.43
C ASN A 126 -0.49 -12.31 -2.98
N GLY A 127 -0.25 -12.41 -1.66
CA GLY A 127 0.94 -13.05 -1.12
C GLY A 127 2.22 -12.28 -1.38
N LYS A 128 2.17 -11.01 -1.77
CA LYS A 128 3.33 -10.18 -2.07
C LYS A 128 3.53 -9.09 -1.03
N PHE A 129 4.77 -8.67 -0.88
CA PHE A 129 5.13 -7.54 -0.02
C PHE A 129 6.30 -6.76 -0.63
N ILE A 130 6.45 -5.51 -0.22
CA ILE A 130 7.54 -4.62 -0.64
C ILE A 130 8.40 -4.27 0.58
N SER A 131 9.72 -4.33 0.43
CA SER A 131 10.64 -3.95 1.51
C SER A 131 11.98 -3.45 0.95
N ASN A 132 12.71 -2.69 1.76
CA ASN A 132 14.08 -2.32 1.45
C ASN A 132 15.05 -3.40 1.95
N THR A 133 15.90 -3.93 1.08
CA THR A 133 16.76 -5.10 1.31
C THR A 133 18.22 -4.79 1.02
N ARG A 134 19.12 -5.49 1.73
CA ARG A 134 20.58 -5.28 1.62
C ARG A 134 21.12 -5.45 0.19
N SER A 135 20.60 -6.40 -0.57
CA SER A 135 21.10 -6.74 -1.91
C SER A 135 20.45 -5.94 -3.03
N SER A 136 19.21 -5.50 -2.86
CA SER A 136 18.37 -5.08 -3.99
C SER A 136 17.65 -3.76 -3.76
N GLY A 137 17.89 -3.09 -2.64
CA GLY A 137 17.13 -1.91 -2.26
C GLY A 137 15.65 -2.26 -2.10
N VAL A 138 14.77 -1.35 -2.53
CA VAL A 138 13.31 -1.55 -2.49
C VAL A 138 12.87 -2.53 -3.57
N VAL A 139 12.34 -3.68 -3.14
CA VAL A 139 11.97 -4.80 -4.02
C VAL A 139 10.66 -5.45 -3.55
N ILE A 140 9.91 -6.00 -4.51
CA ILE A 140 8.72 -6.81 -4.26
C ILE A 140 9.13 -8.28 -4.14
N SER A 141 8.59 -8.98 -3.16
CA SER A 141 8.86 -10.38 -2.88
C SER A 141 7.59 -11.13 -2.48
N ASP A 142 7.65 -12.45 -2.48
CA ASP A 142 6.53 -13.33 -2.14
C ASP A 142 6.65 -13.84 -0.70
N ILE A 143 5.59 -13.72 0.12
CA ILE A 143 5.60 -14.09 1.54
C ILE A 143 5.43 -15.60 1.78
N ASN A 144 5.11 -16.37 0.74
CA ASN A 144 4.76 -17.78 0.84
C ASN A 144 5.87 -18.69 0.29
N THR A 145 6.78 -18.16 -0.53
CA THR A 145 7.76 -18.96 -1.27
C THR A 145 9.19 -18.46 -1.08
N GLY A 146 10.15 -19.30 -1.49
CA GLY A 146 11.57 -18.97 -1.52
C GLY A 146 12.15 -18.53 -0.16
N TYR A 147 13.05 -17.56 -0.20
CA TYR A 147 13.75 -17.05 0.99
C TYR A 147 12.79 -16.55 2.08
N TRP A 148 11.71 -15.87 1.68
CA TRP A 148 10.80 -15.19 2.61
C TRP A 148 9.72 -16.10 3.19
N GLY A 149 9.29 -17.13 2.45
CA GLY A 149 8.25 -18.08 2.86
C GLY A 149 8.49 -18.69 4.23
N SER A 150 9.70 -19.23 4.46
CA SER A 150 10.11 -19.86 5.71
C SER A 150 10.50 -18.88 6.82
N ARG A 151 10.56 -17.58 6.52
CA ARG A 151 11.03 -16.53 7.45
C ARG A 151 9.93 -15.64 7.97
N TYR A 152 8.71 -15.74 7.43
CA TYR A 152 7.57 -14.98 7.91
C TYR A 152 7.22 -15.35 9.36
N ILE A 153 6.98 -14.34 10.19
CA ILE A 153 6.62 -14.51 11.60
C ILE A 153 5.19 -14.04 11.89
N THR A 154 4.86 -12.80 11.57
CA THR A 154 3.56 -12.20 11.90
C THR A 154 3.24 -10.99 11.04
N GLY A 155 1.95 -10.66 10.94
CA GLY A 155 1.46 -9.40 10.39
C GLY A 155 1.04 -8.43 11.49
N ARG A 156 1.00 -7.14 11.16
CA ARG A 156 0.48 -6.06 12.01
C ARG A 156 -0.42 -5.11 11.20
N HIS A 157 -1.64 -4.89 11.68
CA HIS A 157 -2.56 -3.86 11.18
C HIS A 157 -2.23 -2.50 11.81
N TYR A 158 -2.22 -1.47 10.96
CA TYR A 158 -1.84 -0.09 11.25
C TYR A 158 -2.82 0.89 10.60
#